data_AF-A0ABD3VRI2-F1
#
_entry.id   AF-A0ABD3VRI2-F1
#
_cell.length_a   1.000
_cell.length_b   1.000
_cell.length_c   1.000
_cell.angle_alpha   90.00
_cell.angle_beta   90.00
_cell.angle_gamma   90.00
#
_symmetry.space_group_name_H-M   'P 1'
#
loop_
_entity.id
_entity.type
_entity.pdbx_description
1 polymer ?
#
loop_
_entity_poly.entity_id
_entity_poly.type
_entity_poly.pdbx_seq_one_letter_code
_entity_poly.pdbx_strand_id
1 'polypeptide(L)'
;MSMGCGEWDRAGHKCYMFYTGPVSTWADARKKCLSIGADLLKVQTKDEKVREDVYVWNQEPNNQMGQEDCAAIYNNGVYNDKSCISKSAAACELPNQTQCPNNNWSARSVGSSVTCYLLTDFQPASKLLTWSEAIDYCASLAPDKNNVPLLLYVNDADEKAFIEHMLGGIGFNIFGFWTGLTDKGHEGVWAFYNQNMAADPSLINWDGEPDSKFGNEDCVVISWGGRYSDWKCELTTGFICEKPAPGFSNTKPAPGFSNRSAGLHSGMQMTAMAVAFSLIALRLRSLLV
;
A
#
# COMPACT_ATOMS: atom_id res chain seq x y z
N MET A 1 14.22 -9.11 0.98
CA MET A 1 13.03 -9.96 0.76
C MET A 1 11.97 -9.10 0.10
N SER A 2 11.38 -9.57 -1.00
CA SER A 2 10.44 -8.79 -1.82
C SER A 2 9.08 -8.67 -1.15
N MET A 3 8.58 -7.45 -0.97
CA MET A 3 7.27 -7.17 -0.37
C MET A 3 6.30 -6.63 -1.44
N GLY A 4 5.09 -7.20 -1.49
CA GLY A 4 3.92 -6.62 -2.17
C GLY A 4 3.62 -7.07 -3.61
N CYS A 5 4.52 -7.75 -4.32
CA CYS A 5 4.30 -8.19 -5.71
C CYS A 5 4.40 -9.71 -5.97
N GLY A 6 4.76 -10.52 -4.97
CA GLY A 6 4.94 -11.97 -5.15
C GLY A 6 6.04 -12.27 -6.18
N GLU A 7 5.68 -12.98 -7.26
CA GLU A 7 6.57 -13.29 -8.40
C GLU A 7 6.67 -12.15 -9.45
N TRP A 8 5.95 -11.04 -9.27
CA TRP A 8 5.93 -9.91 -10.20
C TRP A 8 7.02 -8.88 -9.89
N ASP A 9 7.54 -8.23 -10.94
CA ASP A 9 8.50 -7.13 -10.83
C ASP A 9 7.85 -5.87 -10.23
N ARG A 10 8.52 -5.19 -9.31
CA ARG A 10 7.98 -3.99 -8.63
C ARG A 10 8.67 -2.72 -9.11
N ALA A 11 7.89 -1.74 -9.58
CA ALA A 11 8.35 -0.37 -9.78
C ALA A 11 7.35 0.64 -9.20
N GLY A 12 7.83 1.48 -8.27
CA GLY A 12 6.98 2.41 -7.53
C GLY A 12 5.92 1.69 -6.67
N HIS A 13 4.65 1.98 -6.93
CA HIS A 13 3.48 1.35 -6.28
C HIS A 13 2.78 0.32 -7.18
N LYS A 14 3.40 -0.07 -8.30
CA LYS A 14 2.84 -0.95 -9.31
C LYS A 14 3.67 -2.24 -9.46
N CYS A 15 2.98 -3.33 -9.76
CA CYS A 15 3.55 -4.64 -10.04
C CYS A 15 3.36 -4.99 -11.53
N TYR A 16 4.40 -5.52 -12.14
CA TYR A 16 4.52 -5.74 -13.57
C TYR A 16 5.02 -7.15 -13.88
N MET A 17 4.66 -7.69 -15.04
CA MET A 17 5.15 -8.99 -15.51
C MET A 17 5.44 -8.94 -17.00
N PHE A 18 6.67 -9.31 -17.38
CA PHE A 18 7.15 -9.29 -18.75
C PHE A 18 7.21 -10.71 -19.32
N TYR A 19 6.17 -11.09 -20.08
CA TYR A 19 6.07 -12.40 -20.69
C TYR A 19 6.86 -12.48 -22.00
N THR A 20 8.15 -12.81 -21.88
CA THR A 20 9.09 -13.08 -22.98
C THR A 20 8.89 -14.42 -23.70
N GLY A 21 7.87 -15.20 -23.31
CA GLY A 21 7.45 -16.44 -23.96
C GLY A 21 6.83 -16.25 -25.36
N PRO A 22 6.02 -17.19 -25.86
CA PRO A 22 5.54 -17.15 -27.25
C PRO A 22 4.82 -15.85 -27.58
N VAL A 23 5.31 -15.17 -28.62
CA VAL A 23 4.81 -13.87 -29.08
C VAL A 23 3.41 -13.98 -29.67
N SER A 24 2.56 -13.00 -29.35
CA SER A 24 1.13 -13.00 -29.68
C SER A 24 0.67 -11.65 -30.23
N THR A 25 -0.50 -11.62 -30.88
CA THR A 25 -1.13 -10.35 -31.30
C THR A 25 -1.42 -9.47 -30.09
N TRP A 26 -1.67 -8.17 -30.28
CA TRP A 26 -2.04 -7.26 -29.18
C TRP A 26 -3.28 -7.76 -28.42
N ALA A 27 -4.30 -8.23 -29.15
CA ALA A 27 -5.54 -8.73 -28.56
C ALA A 27 -5.30 -10.00 -27.73
N ASP A 28 -4.43 -10.91 -28.18
CA ASP A 28 -4.13 -12.14 -27.45
C ASP A 28 -3.14 -11.90 -26.29
N ALA A 29 -2.22 -10.94 -26.43
CA ALA A 29 -1.39 -10.44 -25.34
C ALA A 29 -2.26 -9.84 -24.22
N ARG A 30 -3.30 -9.08 -24.58
CA ARG A 30 -4.28 -8.57 -23.62
C ARG A 30 -5.08 -9.69 -22.95
N LYS A 31 -5.60 -10.66 -23.71
CA LYS A 31 -6.27 -11.84 -23.12
C LYS A 31 -5.35 -12.59 -22.14
N LYS A 32 -4.05 -12.69 -22.44
CA LYS A 32 -3.05 -13.29 -21.55
C LYS A 32 -2.93 -12.51 -20.24
N CYS A 33 -2.80 -11.18 -20.28
CA CYS A 33 -2.81 -10.37 -19.05
C CYS A 33 -4.15 -10.50 -18.28
N LEU A 34 -5.28 -10.49 -18.98
CA LEU A 34 -6.60 -10.67 -18.34
C LEU A 34 -6.75 -12.05 -17.68
N SER A 35 -6.16 -13.11 -18.26
CA SER A 35 -6.23 -14.48 -17.71
C SER A 35 -5.50 -14.67 -16.37
N ILE A 36 -4.66 -13.71 -15.99
CA ILE A 36 -3.89 -13.68 -14.73
C ILE A 36 -4.33 -12.51 -13.81
N GLY A 37 -5.50 -11.90 -14.07
CA GLY A 37 -6.03 -10.79 -13.27
C GLY A 37 -5.38 -9.43 -13.53
N ALA A 38 -4.59 -9.29 -14.59
CA ALA A 38 -3.92 -8.06 -15.00
C ALA A 38 -4.60 -7.42 -16.24
N ASP A 39 -4.09 -6.27 -16.69
CA ASP A 39 -4.34 -5.75 -18.04
C ASP A 39 -2.98 -5.48 -18.71
N LEU A 40 -2.95 -5.03 -19.97
CA LEU A 40 -1.71 -4.53 -20.57
C LEU A 40 -1.19 -3.30 -19.82
N LEU A 41 0.15 -3.16 -19.78
CA LEU A 41 0.89 -2.05 -19.17
C LEU A 41 0.32 -0.67 -19.52
N LYS A 42 0.07 0.15 -18.50
CA LYS A 42 -0.46 1.53 -18.61
C LYS A 42 0.53 2.51 -17.98
N VAL A 43 1.46 3.01 -18.81
CA VAL A 43 2.35 4.09 -18.40
C VAL A 43 1.55 5.38 -18.27
N GLN A 44 1.46 5.84 -17.02
CA GLN A 44 0.76 7.03 -16.56
C GLN A 44 1.71 7.84 -15.68
N THR A 45 1.74 9.15 -15.84
CA THR A 45 2.41 10.08 -14.89
C THR A 45 1.51 10.42 -13.70
N LYS A 46 2.10 11.03 -12.66
CA LYS A 46 1.39 11.45 -11.44
C LYS A 46 0.24 12.45 -11.67
N ASP A 47 0.28 13.19 -12.78
CA ASP A 47 -0.78 14.12 -13.16
C ASP A 47 -1.70 13.46 -14.19
N GLU A 48 -3.00 13.43 -13.91
CA GLU A 48 -4.04 12.82 -14.76
C GLU A 48 -4.42 13.71 -15.96
N LYS A 49 -3.39 14.08 -16.73
CA LYS A 49 -3.49 14.51 -18.13
C LYS A 49 -2.44 13.73 -18.88
N VAL A 50 -2.84 13.00 -19.91
CA VAL A 50 -1.90 12.38 -20.86
C VAL A 50 -1.12 13.52 -21.50
N ARG A 51 0.10 13.76 -21.01
CA ARG A 51 1.04 14.66 -21.65
C ARG A 51 1.86 13.86 -22.64
N GLU A 52 2.04 14.41 -23.84
CA GLU A 52 2.83 13.79 -24.89
C GLU A 52 4.34 13.72 -24.52
N ASP A 53 4.77 14.47 -23.50
CA ASP A 53 6.14 14.48 -22.96
C ASP A 53 6.54 13.20 -22.20
N VAL A 54 5.60 12.30 -21.91
CA VAL A 54 5.83 11.06 -21.16
C VAL A 54 6.40 9.94 -22.04
N TYR A 55 6.05 9.92 -23.32
CA TYR A 55 6.40 8.86 -24.25
C TYR A 55 7.59 9.30 -25.10
N VAL A 56 8.76 8.69 -24.87
CA VAL A 56 9.88 8.80 -25.81
C VAL A 56 9.56 7.90 -27.01
N TRP A 57 8.86 8.45 -27.99
CA TRP A 57 8.69 7.82 -29.30
C TRP A 57 10.00 7.86 -30.08
N ASN A 58 10.21 6.92 -31.01
CA ASN A 58 11.40 6.92 -31.85
C ASN A 58 11.30 8.00 -32.95
N GLN A 59 10.29 7.89 -33.80
CA GLN A 59 9.99 8.80 -34.94
C GLN A 59 8.47 8.88 -35.20
N GLU A 60 7.70 8.76 -34.13
CA GLU A 60 6.29 8.32 -34.10
C GLU A 60 5.51 9.14 -33.04
N PRO A 61 4.17 9.07 -32.94
CA PRO A 61 3.26 8.25 -33.74
C PRO A 61 3.29 8.62 -35.22
N ASN A 62 3.38 7.63 -36.10
CA ASN A 62 3.15 7.82 -37.52
C ASN A 62 2.29 6.67 -38.04
N ASN A 63 1.17 7.01 -38.69
CA ASN A 63 0.19 6.02 -39.13
C ASN A 63 0.64 5.34 -40.45
N GLN A 64 1.78 4.66 -40.41
CA GLN A 64 2.35 3.98 -41.57
C GLN A 64 1.35 2.93 -42.09
N MET A 65 0.95 3.09 -43.36
CA MET A 65 -0.04 2.26 -44.05
C MET A 65 -1.47 2.24 -43.44
N GLY A 66 -1.79 3.08 -42.45
CA GLY A 66 -3.17 3.18 -41.94
C GLY A 66 -3.61 2.02 -41.02
N GLN A 67 -2.68 1.29 -40.40
CA GLN A 67 -2.97 0.05 -39.65
C GLN A 67 -2.20 -0.10 -38.32
N GLU A 68 -1.52 0.94 -37.83
CA GLU A 68 -0.63 0.87 -36.66
C GLU A 68 -1.29 1.44 -35.38
N ASP A 69 -2.46 0.92 -35.00
CA ASP A 69 -3.25 1.42 -33.86
C ASP A 69 -2.81 0.91 -32.47
N CYS A 70 -1.72 0.14 -32.36
CA CYS A 70 -1.32 -0.54 -31.11
C CYS A 70 0.13 -0.25 -30.69
N ALA A 71 0.30 0.41 -29.54
CA ALA A 71 1.63 0.73 -29.01
C ALA A 71 2.41 -0.52 -28.54
N ALA A 72 3.70 -0.55 -28.85
CA ALA A 72 4.70 -1.45 -28.30
C ALA A 72 5.82 -0.64 -27.64
N ILE A 73 6.46 -1.19 -26.60
CA ILE A 73 7.64 -0.61 -25.93
C ILE A 73 8.85 -1.52 -26.13
N TYR A 74 9.98 -0.93 -26.49
CA TYR A 74 11.26 -1.63 -26.64
C TYR A 74 12.04 -1.68 -25.32
N ASN A 75 13.06 -2.54 -25.26
CA ASN A 75 13.91 -2.73 -24.08
C ASN A 75 14.73 -1.48 -23.68
N ASN A 76 14.87 -0.50 -24.58
CA ASN A 76 15.48 0.81 -24.33
C ASN A 76 14.48 1.87 -23.83
N GLY A 77 13.22 1.48 -23.56
CA GLY A 77 12.16 2.37 -23.09
C GLY A 77 11.47 3.20 -24.18
N VAL A 78 11.86 3.03 -25.44
CA VAL A 78 11.30 3.78 -26.58
C VAL A 78 10.00 3.13 -27.06
N TYR A 79 9.01 3.95 -27.36
CA TYR A 79 7.71 3.54 -27.89
C TYR A 79 7.67 3.53 -29.42
N ASN A 80 6.80 2.66 -29.94
CA ASN A 80 6.50 2.57 -31.36
C ASN A 80 5.04 2.16 -31.56
N ASP A 81 4.33 2.80 -32.49
CA ASP A 81 2.99 2.41 -32.90
C ASP A 81 3.10 1.28 -33.93
N LYS A 82 2.57 0.10 -33.59
CA LYS A 82 2.63 -1.13 -34.38
C LYS A 82 1.24 -1.55 -34.83
N SER A 83 1.21 -2.28 -35.93
CA SER A 83 -0.01 -3.01 -36.29
C SER A 83 -0.43 -4.00 -35.21
N CYS A 84 -1.70 -3.95 -34.81
CA CYS A 84 -2.24 -4.76 -33.71
C CYS A 84 -2.16 -6.29 -33.94
N ILE A 85 -1.98 -6.72 -35.20
CA ILE A 85 -1.79 -8.13 -35.59
C ILE A 85 -0.31 -8.57 -35.55
N SER A 86 0.64 -7.65 -35.40
CA SER A 86 2.05 -7.95 -35.18
C SER A 86 2.21 -8.77 -33.90
N LYS A 87 3.10 -9.77 -33.92
CA LYS A 87 3.32 -10.64 -32.77
C LYS A 87 4.45 -10.11 -31.90
N SER A 88 4.14 -9.81 -30.65
CA SER A 88 5.07 -9.25 -29.65
C SER A 88 4.98 -10.00 -28.32
N ALA A 89 5.96 -9.77 -27.45
CA ALA A 89 5.89 -10.16 -26.04
C ALA A 89 4.82 -9.30 -25.30
N ALA A 90 4.29 -9.81 -24.19
CA ALA A 90 3.27 -9.10 -23.41
C ALA A 90 3.88 -8.49 -22.13
N ALA A 91 3.66 -7.19 -21.92
CA ALA A 91 3.91 -6.52 -20.65
C ALA A 91 2.58 -6.30 -19.93
N CYS A 92 2.40 -6.95 -18.78
CA CYS A 92 1.18 -6.88 -17.99
C CYS A 92 1.37 -6.01 -16.74
N GLU A 93 0.32 -5.33 -16.31
CA GLU A 93 0.23 -4.52 -15.09
C GLU A 93 -1.05 -4.89 -14.33
N LEU A 94 -0.96 -5.05 -13.01
CA LEU A 94 -2.16 -5.33 -12.20
C LEU A 94 -3.02 -4.06 -12.06
N PRO A 95 -4.33 -4.10 -12.38
CA PRO A 95 -5.22 -2.95 -12.26
C PRO A 95 -5.54 -2.61 -10.80
N ASN A 96 -5.82 -1.32 -10.54
CA ASN A 96 -6.36 -0.79 -9.28
C ASN A 96 -5.58 -1.14 -7.99
N GLN A 97 -4.26 -1.23 -8.10
CA GLN A 97 -3.35 -1.44 -6.97
C GLN A 97 -3.37 -0.33 -5.89
N THR A 98 -3.95 0.82 -6.20
CA THR A 98 -4.11 1.96 -5.28
C THR A 98 -5.50 2.10 -4.66
N GLN A 99 -6.43 1.18 -4.96
CA GLN A 99 -7.82 1.29 -4.51
C GLN A 99 -8.23 0.11 -3.62
N CYS A 100 -9.05 0.40 -2.62
CA CYS A 100 -9.63 -0.61 -1.75
C CYS A 100 -10.80 -1.34 -2.46
N PRO A 101 -11.09 -2.60 -2.09
CA PRO A 101 -12.20 -3.34 -2.68
C PRO A 101 -13.56 -2.66 -2.50
N ASN A 102 -14.37 -2.60 -3.57
CA ASN A 102 -15.66 -1.89 -3.60
C ASN A 102 -16.75 -2.47 -2.66
N ASN A 103 -16.49 -3.58 -1.95
CA ASN A 103 -17.41 -4.24 -1.03
C ASN A 103 -17.24 -3.72 0.41
N ASN A 104 -17.61 -2.46 0.64
CA ASN A 104 -17.66 -1.79 1.94
C ASN A 104 -16.29 -1.59 2.66
N TRP A 105 -15.16 -1.62 1.94
CA TRP A 105 -13.87 -1.24 2.50
C TRP A 105 -13.69 0.29 2.48
N SER A 106 -13.40 0.88 3.63
CA SER A 106 -12.97 2.28 3.73
C SER A 106 -11.48 2.41 3.44
N ALA A 107 -11.07 3.48 2.77
CA ALA A 107 -9.67 3.73 2.39
C ALA A 107 -9.08 4.90 3.18
N ARG A 108 -7.87 4.72 3.74
CA ARG A 108 -7.01 5.78 4.28
C ARG A 108 -5.79 5.92 3.37
N SER A 109 -5.48 7.15 2.94
CA SER A 109 -4.31 7.44 2.11
C SER A 109 -3.32 8.32 2.88
N VAL A 110 -2.06 7.91 2.98
CA VAL A 110 -0.98 8.66 3.64
C VAL A 110 0.21 8.74 2.69
N GLY A 111 0.45 9.94 2.14
CA GLY A 111 1.48 10.16 1.12
C GLY A 111 1.21 9.35 -0.14
N SER A 112 1.90 8.21 -0.29
CA SER A 112 1.65 7.25 -1.37
C SER A 112 1.07 5.91 -0.90
N SER A 113 0.99 5.65 0.41
CA SER A 113 0.46 4.40 0.95
C SER A 113 -1.05 4.46 1.09
N VAL A 114 -1.74 3.36 0.77
CA VAL A 114 -3.18 3.21 0.98
C VAL A 114 -3.45 1.98 1.85
N THR A 115 -4.19 2.18 2.94
CA THR A 115 -4.67 1.11 3.83
C THR A 115 -6.18 1.02 3.73
N CYS A 116 -6.70 -0.20 3.70
CA CYS A 116 -8.10 -0.54 3.57
C CYS A 116 -8.61 -1.14 4.89
N TYR A 117 -9.80 -0.73 5.31
CA TYR A 117 -10.44 -1.19 6.54
C TYR A 117 -11.84 -1.69 6.24
N LEU A 118 -12.16 -2.90 6.71
CA LEU A 118 -13.52 -3.45 6.69
C LEU A 118 -14.05 -3.43 8.11
N LEU A 119 -14.99 -2.53 8.35
CA LEU A 119 -15.83 -2.51 9.53
C LEU A 119 -16.97 -3.51 9.32
N THR A 120 -17.11 -4.52 10.19
CA THR A 120 -18.25 -5.44 10.09
C THR A 120 -19.47 -4.88 10.82
N ASP A 121 -20.49 -4.51 10.04
CA ASP A 121 -21.78 -4.09 10.57
C ASP A 121 -22.67 -5.30 10.91
N PHE A 122 -23.73 -5.03 11.69
CA PHE A 122 -24.68 -6.05 12.15
C PHE A 122 -25.70 -6.43 11.04
N GLN A 123 -25.34 -6.41 9.75
CA GLN A 123 -26.28 -6.65 8.64
C GLN A 123 -25.85 -7.79 7.71
N PRO A 124 -26.40 -9.01 7.90
CA PRO A 124 -27.26 -9.42 9.01
C PRO A 124 -26.48 -9.58 10.32
N ALA A 125 -27.17 -9.64 11.46
CA ALA A 125 -26.56 -9.83 12.79
C ALA A 125 -25.86 -11.21 12.98
N SER A 126 -25.73 -12.00 11.92
CA SER A 126 -25.14 -13.34 11.85
C SER A 126 -23.60 -13.34 11.81
N LYS A 127 -22.94 -12.26 12.23
CA LYS A 127 -21.47 -12.14 12.15
C LYS A 127 -20.80 -11.43 13.33
N LEU A 128 -21.41 -11.53 14.50
CA LEU A 128 -20.70 -11.32 15.75
C LEU A 128 -19.85 -12.55 16.00
N LEU A 129 -18.54 -12.35 16.15
CA LEU A 129 -17.55 -13.42 16.26
C LEU A 129 -16.75 -13.26 17.55
N THR A 130 -16.23 -14.36 18.07
CA THR A 130 -15.18 -14.33 19.10
C THR A 130 -13.90 -13.73 18.52
N TRP A 131 -12.97 -13.30 19.39
CA TRP A 131 -11.72 -12.68 18.94
C TRP A 131 -10.92 -13.60 18.00
N SER A 132 -10.88 -14.91 18.30
CA SER A 132 -10.21 -15.91 17.44
C SER A 132 -10.90 -16.10 16.09
N GLU A 133 -12.24 -16.21 16.08
CA GLU A 133 -13.00 -16.35 14.84
C GLU A 133 -12.91 -15.08 13.96
N ALA A 134 -12.79 -13.91 14.58
CA ALA A 134 -12.60 -12.64 13.88
C ALA A 134 -11.21 -12.57 13.19
N ILE A 135 -10.15 -13.08 13.83
CA ILE A 135 -8.82 -13.25 13.21
C ILE A 135 -8.91 -14.16 11.99
N ASP A 136 -9.47 -15.36 12.16
CA ASP A 136 -9.61 -16.35 11.07
C ASP A 136 -10.45 -15.78 9.93
N TYR A 137 -11.50 -15.02 10.25
CA TYR A 137 -12.32 -14.37 9.23
C TYR A 137 -11.56 -13.27 8.47
N CYS A 138 -10.82 -12.38 9.14
CA CYS A 138 -10.01 -11.39 8.43
C CYS A 138 -8.97 -12.06 7.52
N ALA A 139 -8.30 -13.12 8.00
CA ALA A 139 -7.37 -13.91 7.20
C ALA A 139 -8.06 -14.58 5.99
N SER A 140 -9.32 -15.01 6.12
CA SER A 140 -10.11 -15.61 5.03
C SER A 140 -10.42 -14.64 3.87
N LEU A 141 -10.29 -13.33 4.09
CA LEU A 141 -10.48 -12.28 3.09
C LEU A 141 -9.21 -11.96 2.28
N ALA A 142 -8.14 -12.74 2.45
CA ALA A 142 -6.91 -12.59 1.69
C ALA A 142 -7.11 -12.91 0.19
N PRO A 143 -6.85 -11.96 -0.74
CA PRO A 143 -6.82 -12.27 -2.17
C PRO A 143 -5.61 -13.17 -2.53
N ASP A 144 -4.51 -13.06 -1.78
CA ASP A 144 -3.30 -13.84 -1.94
C ASP A 144 -2.49 -13.87 -0.62
N LYS A 145 -1.49 -14.75 -0.55
CA LYS A 145 -0.68 -15.00 0.66
C LYS A 145 0.17 -13.81 1.13
N ASN A 146 0.38 -12.79 0.30
CA ASN A 146 1.21 -11.62 0.62
C ASN A 146 0.37 -10.39 1.05
N ASN A 147 -0.95 -10.46 0.93
CA ASN A 147 -1.89 -9.41 1.34
C ASN A 147 -3.00 -9.99 2.23
N VAL A 148 -2.60 -10.61 3.34
CA VAL A 148 -3.52 -11.20 4.33
C VAL A 148 -4.04 -10.09 5.26
N PRO A 149 -5.37 -9.87 5.34
CA PRO A 149 -5.94 -8.93 6.29
C PRO A 149 -5.81 -9.42 7.73
N LEU A 150 -5.60 -8.45 8.62
CA LEU A 150 -5.42 -8.63 10.06
C LEU A 150 -6.59 -7.96 10.79
N LEU A 151 -6.75 -8.20 12.08
CA LEU A 151 -7.56 -7.30 12.91
C LEU A 151 -6.87 -5.93 13.05
N LEU A 152 -7.66 -4.88 13.29
CA LEU A 152 -7.20 -3.50 13.41
C LEU A 152 -5.96 -3.35 14.29
N TYR A 153 -4.95 -2.68 13.74
CA TYR A 153 -3.64 -2.48 14.34
C TYR A 153 -3.27 -0.99 14.24
N VAL A 154 -3.77 -0.18 15.18
CA VAL A 154 -3.50 1.26 15.19
C VAL A 154 -2.05 1.52 15.58
N ASN A 155 -1.28 2.11 14.65
CA ASN A 155 0.18 2.23 14.82
C ASN A 155 0.76 3.63 14.54
N ASP A 156 -0.08 4.60 14.16
CA ASP A 156 0.30 5.99 13.98
C ASP A 156 -0.84 6.95 14.39
N ALA A 157 -0.51 8.22 14.66
CA ALA A 157 -1.48 9.20 15.15
C ALA A 157 -2.53 9.64 14.11
N ASP A 158 -2.16 9.65 12.82
CA ASP A 158 -3.08 9.94 11.71
C ASP A 158 -4.03 8.75 11.47
N GLU A 159 -3.62 7.53 11.85
CA GLU A 159 -4.47 6.34 11.84
C GLU A 159 -5.51 6.41 12.95
N LYS A 160 -5.05 6.69 14.17
CA LYS A 160 -5.92 6.88 15.32
C LYS A 160 -7.03 7.88 15.00
N ALA A 161 -6.66 9.05 14.46
CA ALA A 161 -7.63 10.08 14.07
C ALA A 161 -8.60 9.62 12.96
N PHE A 162 -8.13 8.84 11.99
CA PHE A 162 -8.97 8.27 10.93
C PHE A 162 -9.98 7.24 11.47
N ILE A 163 -9.54 6.35 12.37
CA ILE A 163 -10.41 5.36 13.02
C ILE A 163 -11.41 6.05 13.96
N GLU A 164 -10.98 7.04 14.75
CA GLU A 164 -11.88 7.86 15.59
C GLU A 164 -12.98 8.53 14.77
N HIS A 165 -12.63 9.08 13.60
CA HIS A 165 -13.60 9.67 12.67
C HIS A 165 -14.56 8.62 12.08
N MET A 166 -14.03 7.47 11.64
CA MET A 166 -14.84 6.36 11.11
C MET A 166 -15.85 5.85 12.15
N LEU A 167 -15.41 5.64 13.39
CA LEU A 167 -16.24 5.17 14.50
C LEU A 167 -17.27 6.22 14.96
N GLY A 168 -16.97 7.52 14.78
CA GLY A 168 -17.90 8.60 15.10
C GLY A 168 -19.17 8.63 14.25
N GLY A 169 -19.15 8.03 13.04
CA GLY A 169 -20.31 7.90 12.15
C GLY A 169 -21.23 6.72 12.46
N ILE A 170 -20.87 5.87 13.42
CA ILE A 170 -21.58 4.62 13.74
C ILE A 170 -22.66 4.89 14.79
N GLY A 171 -23.86 4.33 14.60
CA GLY A 171 -24.97 4.48 15.53
C GLY A 171 -24.73 3.77 16.88
N PHE A 172 -25.27 4.35 17.96
CA PHE A 172 -25.07 3.95 19.37
C PHE A 172 -25.51 2.53 19.77
N ASN A 173 -25.92 1.68 18.83
CA ASN A 173 -26.35 0.30 19.09
C ASN A 173 -25.19 -0.72 19.08
N ILE A 174 -23.95 -0.27 18.87
CA ILE A 174 -22.77 -1.13 18.80
C ILE A 174 -21.88 -0.93 20.04
N PHE A 175 -21.66 -2.01 20.78
CA PHE A 175 -20.90 -1.98 22.04
C PHE A 175 -19.38 -1.89 21.83
N GLY A 176 -18.85 -2.43 20.72
CA GLY A 176 -17.43 -2.35 20.38
C GLY A 176 -17.06 -3.27 19.20
N PHE A 177 -15.87 -3.09 18.66
CA PHE A 177 -15.30 -3.87 17.56
C PHE A 177 -13.98 -4.49 17.99
N TRP A 178 -13.77 -5.81 17.81
CA TRP A 178 -12.47 -6.43 18.09
C TRP A 178 -11.34 -5.78 17.28
N THR A 179 -10.21 -5.60 17.97
CA THR A 179 -8.92 -5.15 17.41
C THR A 179 -7.88 -6.26 17.52
N GLY A 180 -6.73 -6.08 16.88
CA GLY A 180 -5.59 -7.00 17.02
C GLY A 180 -4.83 -6.87 18.34
N LEU A 181 -5.22 -5.93 19.21
CA LEU A 181 -4.56 -5.67 20.49
C LEU A 181 -4.95 -6.73 21.53
N THR A 182 -3.94 -7.27 22.21
CA THR A 182 -4.07 -8.33 23.22
C THR A 182 -2.84 -8.34 24.13
N ASP A 183 -2.98 -8.83 25.35
CA ASP A 183 -1.86 -9.13 26.25
C ASP A 183 -1.77 -10.64 26.60
N LYS A 184 -2.47 -11.51 25.85
CA LYS A 184 -2.40 -13.00 25.98
C LYS A 184 -0.99 -13.60 26.01
N GLY A 185 -0.01 -12.90 25.45
CA GLY A 185 1.40 -13.31 25.49
C GLY A 185 2.10 -12.99 26.82
N HIS A 186 1.67 -11.94 27.51
CA HIS A 186 2.20 -11.49 28.80
C HIS A 186 1.26 -10.44 29.43
N GLU A 187 0.56 -10.82 30.50
CA GLU A 187 -0.34 -9.97 31.29
C GLU A 187 0.20 -8.53 31.48
N GLY A 188 -0.62 -7.53 31.15
CA GLY A 188 -0.28 -6.11 31.28
C GLY A 188 0.71 -5.57 30.24
N VAL A 189 1.16 -6.38 29.28
CA VAL A 189 2.02 -5.96 28.15
C VAL A 189 1.26 -6.10 26.84
N TRP A 190 0.54 -5.04 26.50
CA TRP A 190 -0.28 -4.93 25.30
C TRP A 190 0.56 -4.96 24.01
N ALA A 191 0.25 -5.92 23.14
CA ALA A 191 0.89 -6.12 21.85
C ALA A 191 -0.14 -6.44 20.75
N PHE A 192 0.24 -6.25 19.50
CA PHE A 192 -0.60 -6.61 18.37
C PHE A 192 -0.33 -8.04 17.90
N TYR A 193 -1.38 -8.86 17.86
CA TYR A 193 -1.31 -10.28 17.53
C TYR A 193 -0.62 -10.53 16.18
N ASN A 194 0.31 -11.49 16.17
CA ASN A 194 1.16 -11.85 15.04
C ASN A 194 2.02 -10.72 14.43
N GLN A 195 2.09 -9.52 15.03
CA GLN A 195 2.95 -8.43 14.55
C GLN A 195 4.33 -8.39 15.22
N ASN A 196 4.54 -9.14 16.31
CA ASN A 196 5.72 -9.03 17.18
C ASN A 196 6.01 -7.58 17.62
N MET A 197 4.97 -6.76 17.78
CA MET A 197 5.09 -5.35 18.10
C MET A 197 4.25 -5.00 19.33
N ALA A 198 4.92 -4.41 20.33
CA ALA A 198 4.26 -3.77 21.45
C ALA A 198 3.45 -2.56 20.96
N ALA A 199 2.33 -2.28 21.60
CA ALA A 199 1.54 -1.09 21.28
C ALA A 199 2.18 0.18 21.86
N ASP A 200 2.02 1.31 21.17
CA ASP A 200 2.37 2.62 21.71
C ASP A 200 1.24 3.10 22.63
N PRO A 201 1.48 3.28 23.95
CA PRO A 201 0.43 3.71 24.88
C PRO A 201 -0.17 5.09 24.56
N SER A 202 0.55 5.94 23.81
CA SER A 202 0.03 7.25 23.40
C SER A 202 -1.03 7.17 22.29
N LEU A 203 -1.14 6.03 21.62
CA LEU A 203 -2.17 5.77 20.59
C LEU A 203 -3.43 5.11 21.15
N ILE A 204 -3.36 4.52 22.35
CA ILE A 204 -4.49 3.82 22.98
C ILE A 204 -5.25 4.78 23.90
N ASN A 205 -6.53 4.98 23.61
CA ASN A 205 -7.43 5.81 24.41
C ASN A 205 -8.33 4.91 25.27
N TRP A 206 -7.83 4.42 26.41
CA TRP A 206 -8.57 3.51 27.28
C TRP A 206 -9.81 4.16 27.93
N ASP A 207 -10.91 3.41 28.05
CA ASP A 207 -12.15 3.88 28.72
C ASP A 207 -12.14 3.58 30.24
N GLY A 208 -11.13 4.10 30.94
CA GLY A 208 -10.91 3.84 32.37
C GLY A 208 -10.08 2.59 32.68
N GLU A 209 -9.86 1.76 31.67
CA GLU A 209 -9.02 0.56 31.67
C GLU A 209 -7.52 0.88 31.44
N PRO A 210 -6.58 -0.08 31.49
CA PRO A 210 -6.72 -1.45 31.99
C PRO A 210 -6.71 -1.48 33.52
N ASP A 211 -7.83 -1.89 34.11
CA ASP A 211 -7.83 -2.43 35.45
C ASP A 211 -8.17 -3.92 35.45
N SER A 212 -7.29 -4.70 36.09
CA SER A 212 -7.39 -6.15 36.16
C SER A 212 -8.50 -6.61 37.15
N LYS A 213 -9.68 -5.98 37.12
CA LYS A 213 -10.80 -6.27 38.03
C LYS A 213 -11.35 -7.68 37.88
N PHE A 214 -11.22 -8.29 36.70
CA PHE A 214 -11.74 -9.64 36.42
C PHE A 214 -10.69 -10.64 35.88
N GLY A 215 -9.47 -10.17 35.57
CA GLY A 215 -8.24 -10.97 35.45
C GLY A 215 -8.23 -12.10 34.44
N ASN A 216 -9.00 -11.97 33.33
CA ASN A 216 -9.01 -12.88 32.16
C ASN A 216 -9.60 -12.13 30.93
N GLU A 217 -9.28 -10.85 30.73
CA GLU A 217 -9.94 -9.99 29.72
C GLU A 217 -9.01 -9.61 28.56
N ASP A 218 -8.15 -10.56 28.18
CA ASP A 218 -6.93 -10.39 27.39
C ASP A 218 -7.10 -9.88 25.93
N CYS A 219 -8.30 -9.52 25.48
CA CYS A 219 -8.62 -9.14 24.09
C CYS A 219 -9.33 -7.80 24.03
N VAL A 220 -8.92 -6.89 23.15
CA VAL A 220 -9.39 -5.49 23.24
C VAL A 220 -10.38 -5.12 22.13
N VAL A 221 -11.54 -4.58 22.54
CA VAL A 221 -12.48 -3.89 21.64
C VAL A 221 -12.17 -2.39 21.54
N ILE A 222 -12.49 -1.81 20.38
CA ILE A 222 -12.59 -0.36 20.20
C ILE A 222 -14.06 0.06 20.02
N SER A 223 -14.51 1.07 20.76
CA SER A 223 -15.90 1.54 20.81
C SER A 223 -16.03 2.98 20.32
N TRP A 224 -17.21 3.59 20.49
CA TRP A 224 -17.52 4.91 19.96
C TRP A 224 -16.53 6.00 20.41
N GLY A 225 -16.04 6.78 19.44
CA GLY A 225 -15.00 7.78 19.66
C GLY A 225 -13.60 7.21 19.89
N GLY A 226 -13.34 5.97 19.43
CA GLY A 226 -12.02 5.33 19.46
C GLY A 226 -11.53 4.94 20.84
N ARG A 227 -12.46 4.64 21.74
CA ARG A 227 -12.17 4.20 23.11
C ARG A 227 -11.86 2.71 23.16
N TYR A 228 -10.86 2.31 23.95
CA TYR A 228 -10.44 0.92 24.09
C TYR A 228 -10.91 0.34 25.43
N SER A 229 -11.38 -0.90 25.39
CA SER A 229 -11.74 -1.70 26.58
C SER A 229 -11.34 -3.15 26.36
N ASP A 230 -10.68 -3.74 27.35
CA ASP A 230 -10.25 -5.13 27.36
C ASP A 230 -11.38 -6.04 27.87
N TRP A 231 -11.70 -7.08 27.12
CA TRP A 231 -12.87 -7.94 27.25
C TRP A 231 -12.47 -9.41 27.12
N LYS A 232 -13.25 -10.30 27.73
CA LYS A 232 -13.10 -11.76 27.53
C LYS A 232 -13.20 -12.12 26.04
N CYS A 233 -12.16 -12.78 25.54
CA CYS A 233 -11.99 -13.13 24.12
C CYS A 233 -13.11 -14.02 23.55
N GLU A 234 -13.84 -14.72 24.43
CA GLU A 234 -14.94 -15.63 24.12
C GLU A 234 -16.29 -14.91 23.95
N LEU A 235 -16.35 -13.59 24.20
CA LEU A 235 -17.53 -12.78 23.85
C LEU A 235 -17.62 -12.62 22.33
N THR A 236 -18.83 -12.44 21.82
CA THR A 236 -19.06 -12.17 20.39
C THR A 236 -19.42 -10.71 20.16
N THR A 237 -18.70 -10.04 19.25
CA THR A 237 -19.04 -8.68 18.81
C THR A 237 -18.61 -8.46 17.36
N GLY A 238 -18.86 -7.25 16.83
CA GLY A 238 -18.30 -6.82 15.55
C GLY A 238 -16.77 -6.72 15.61
N PHE A 239 -16.13 -6.44 14.48
CA PHE A 239 -14.67 -6.33 14.40
C PHE A 239 -14.24 -5.48 13.21
N ILE A 240 -12.97 -5.06 13.20
CA ILE A 240 -12.39 -4.31 12.10
C ILE A 240 -11.24 -5.12 11.52
N CYS A 241 -11.33 -5.47 10.24
CA CYS A 241 -10.19 -5.99 9.49
C CYS A 241 -9.43 -4.84 8.82
N GLU A 242 -8.12 -4.94 8.72
CA GLU A 242 -7.26 -4.01 7.96
C GLU A 242 -6.30 -4.75 7.02
N LYS A 243 -5.91 -4.09 5.92
CA LYS A 243 -4.81 -4.49 5.05
C LYS A 243 -4.32 -3.35 4.16
N PRO A 244 -3.09 -3.38 3.61
CA PRO A 244 -2.71 -2.52 2.50
C PRO A 244 -3.60 -2.73 1.26
N ALA A 245 -3.76 -1.67 0.45
CA ALA A 245 -4.24 -1.83 -0.92
C ALA A 245 -3.25 -2.71 -1.74
N PRO A 246 -3.71 -3.43 -2.77
CA PRO A 246 -2.89 -4.46 -3.43
C PRO A 246 -1.63 -3.88 -4.09
N GLY A 247 -0.42 -4.22 -3.63
CA GLY A 247 0.84 -3.63 -4.15
C GLY A 247 1.57 -2.72 -3.15
N PHE A 248 0.93 -2.42 -2.01
CA PHE A 248 1.58 -1.91 -0.80
C PHE A 248 1.94 -3.08 0.14
N SER A 249 2.84 -2.80 1.10
CA SER A 249 3.31 -3.79 2.08
C SER A 249 2.57 -3.63 3.40
N ASN A 250 2.38 -4.74 4.14
CA ASN A 250 1.88 -4.75 5.52
C ASN A 250 2.77 -3.96 6.49
N THR A 251 4.00 -3.59 6.09
CA THR A 251 4.85 -2.66 6.83
C THR A 251 4.28 -1.23 6.80
N LYS A 252 3.26 -0.97 7.63
CA LYS A 252 2.99 0.39 8.10
C LYS A 252 4.30 0.94 8.70
N PRO A 253 4.68 2.20 8.46
CA PRO A 253 5.81 2.80 9.14
C PRO A 253 5.63 2.67 10.65
N ALA A 254 6.66 2.22 11.37
CA ALA A 254 6.64 2.29 12.84
C ALA A 254 6.45 3.76 13.28
N PRO A 255 5.93 4.03 14.50
CA PRO A 255 5.75 5.38 15.02
C PRO A 255 6.97 6.25 14.73
N GLY A 256 6.76 7.26 13.88
CA GLY A 256 7.84 8.11 13.41
C GLY A 256 8.36 8.94 14.57
N PHE A 257 9.43 8.50 15.22
CA PHE A 257 10.23 9.33 16.11
C PHE A 257 10.79 10.48 15.29
N SER A 258 10.02 11.57 15.22
CA SER A 258 10.49 12.82 14.64
C SER A 258 11.58 13.34 15.57
N ASN A 259 12.84 13.05 15.24
CA ASN A 259 13.98 13.75 15.79
C ASN A 259 13.90 15.21 15.32
N ARG A 260 13.04 15.98 15.99
CA ARG A 260 13.14 17.44 16.05
C ARG A 260 14.37 17.75 16.89
N SER A 261 15.54 17.59 16.27
CA SER A 261 16.80 18.07 16.82
C SER A 261 16.62 19.54 17.17
N ALA A 262 16.59 19.85 18.45
CA ALA A 262 16.47 21.23 18.91
C ALA A 262 17.64 22.02 18.34
N GLY A 263 17.33 23.04 17.53
CA GLY A 263 18.32 23.94 16.98
C GLY A 263 18.90 24.81 18.10
N LEU A 264 19.98 24.34 18.73
CA LEU A 264 20.73 25.15 19.68
C LEU A 264 21.88 25.86 18.96
N HIS A 265 21.94 27.19 19.10
CA HIS A 265 22.98 28.00 18.49
C HIS A 265 24.38 27.62 19.00
N SER A 266 25.31 27.47 18.05
CA SER A 266 26.66 28.00 18.24
C SER A 266 27.13 28.57 16.90
N GLY A 267 27.61 29.81 16.91
CA GLY A 267 28.13 30.48 15.73
C GLY A 267 29.64 30.61 15.81
N MET A 268 30.33 30.47 14.68
CA MET A 268 31.65 31.06 14.48
C MET A 268 31.80 31.46 13.01
N GLN A 269 32.27 32.68 12.77
CA GLN A 269 32.41 33.29 11.44
C GLN A 269 33.85 33.17 10.88
N MET A 270 34.01 33.63 9.63
CA MET A 270 35.27 33.93 8.91
C MET A 270 35.97 32.73 8.24
N THR A 271 36.57 32.81 7.04
CA THR A 271 36.81 33.95 6.11
C THR A 271 36.92 33.49 4.64
N ALA A 272 37.14 34.41 3.69
CA ALA A 272 37.00 34.23 2.23
C ALA A 272 38.31 33.85 1.45
N MET A 273 38.20 33.84 0.11
CA MET A 273 39.27 33.77 -0.94
C MET A 273 39.83 32.35 -1.28
N ALA A 274 40.26 32.01 -2.51
CA ALA A 274 40.18 32.66 -3.85
C ALA A 274 40.63 31.73 -5.02
N VAL A 275 40.15 32.02 -6.24
CA VAL A 275 40.83 31.92 -7.58
C VAL A 275 41.23 30.53 -8.15
N ALA A 276 41.46 30.50 -9.47
CA ALA A 276 41.39 29.38 -10.41
C ALA A 276 42.75 28.91 -11.01
N PHE A 277 42.68 28.28 -12.20
CA PHE A 277 43.72 27.75 -13.13
C PHE A 277 44.11 26.26 -12.98
N SER A 278 44.38 25.44 -14.01
CA SER A 278 44.10 25.34 -15.47
C SER A 278 45.01 24.26 -16.12
N LEU A 279 44.76 23.94 -17.43
CA LEU A 279 45.63 23.25 -18.44
C LEU A 279 45.69 21.69 -18.37
N ILE A 280 46.03 20.86 -19.39
CA ILE A 280 46.04 20.84 -20.90
C ILE A 280 46.18 19.32 -21.30
N ALA A 281 45.59 18.70 -22.34
CA ALA A 281 45.80 18.76 -23.82
C ALA A 281 44.72 17.84 -24.50
N LEU A 282 44.16 18.01 -25.72
CA LEU A 282 44.71 18.12 -27.10
C LEU A 282 45.67 16.96 -27.49
N ARG A 283 45.66 16.36 -28.70
CA ARG A 283 45.02 16.63 -30.02
C ARG A 283 44.92 15.29 -30.80
N LEU A 284 44.13 15.17 -31.88
CA LEU A 284 44.63 15.33 -33.26
C LEU A 284 43.47 15.40 -34.29
N ARG A 285 43.61 16.30 -35.28
CA ARG A 285 42.87 16.33 -36.56
C ARG A 285 43.76 15.79 -37.67
N SER A 286 43.18 15.20 -38.72
CA SER A 286 43.59 15.22 -40.16
C SER A 286 42.88 14.09 -40.92
N LEU A 287 42.49 14.14 -42.21
CA LEU A 287 42.46 15.19 -43.25
C LEU A 287 41.58 14.67 -44.43
N LEU A 288 40.88 15.57 -45.14
CA LEU A 288 40.46 15.48 -46.57
C LEU A 288 39.52 14.32 -47.00
N VAL A 289 38.70 14.43 -48.06
CA VAL A 289 38.56 15.45 -49.13
C VAL A 289 37.19 16.11 -49.07
#